data_AF-K2BFW8-F1
#
_entry.id   AF-K2BFW8-F1
#
_cell.length_a   1.000
_cell.length_b   1.000
_cell.length_c   1.000
_cell.angle_alpha   90.00
_cell.angle_beta   90.00
_cell.angle_gamma   90.00
#
_symmetry.space_group_name_H-M   'P 1'
#
loop_
_entity.id
_entity.type
_entity.pdbx_description
1 polymer ?
#
loop_
_entity_poly.entity_id
_entity_poly.type
_entity_poly.pdbx_seq_one_letter_code
_entity_poly.pdbx_strand_id
1 'polypeptide(L)'
;MDDQNTSIDNSLTSVPEEEMENQETVDTAMQVDFLVKSLIAEQGTLTEQLKEQRAMLKDALQSSGEYQDVEEKIRDLSKQKKQIRQKLMSTEAVRQAQEEVTSIQESIKTIDKKLSSYLQQYLETYHSRTIEDQDGKLREIVTLYKLVKK
;
A
#
# COMPACT_ATOMS: atom_id res chain seq x y z
N MET A 1 -19.29 -69.22 36.13
CA MET A 1 -20.70 -68.91 35.89
C MET A 1 -20.89 -67.50 36.42
N ASP A 2 -20.49 -66.53 35.61
CA ASP A 2 -21.37 -65.80 34.67
C ASP A 2 -21.99 -64.62 35.43
N ASP A 3 -22.14 -63.40 34.93
CA ASP A 3 -21.57 -62.63 33.83
C ASP A 3 -22.28 -61.27 34.00
N GLN A 4 -21.57 -60.15 33.84
CA GLN A 4 -22.14 -58.82 33.55
C GLN A 4 -22.96 -58.15 34.71
N ASN A 5 -23.23 -56.85 34.80
CA ASN A 5 -23.18 -55.75 33.86
C ASN A 5 -23.29 -54.42 34.64
N THR A 6 -22.67 -53.38 34.09
CA THR A 6 -22.80 -51.92 34.27
C THR A 6 -24.05 -51.36 35.00
N SER A 7 -23.94 -50.29 35.81
CA SER A 7 -23.98 -48.92 35.28
C SER A 7 -23.32 -47.88 36.18
N ILE A 8 -22.57 -47.03 35.49
CA ILE A 8 -21.96 -45.78 35.91
C ILE A 8 -23.07 -44.71 35.92
N ASP A 9 -23.17 -43.89 36.96
CA ASP A 9 -23.71 -42.54 36.83
C ASP A 9 -22.75 -41.57 37.54
N ASN A 10 -21.71 -41.21 36.79
CA ASN A 10 -20.87 -40.07 37.09
C ASN A 10 -21.29 -38.98 36.10
N SER A 11 -22.26 -38.16 36.49
CA SER A 11 -22.64 -36.96 35.74
C SER A 11 -21.53 -35.90 35.88
N LEU A 12 -20.44 -36.10 35.13
CA LEU A 12 -19.60 -35.01 34.68
C LEU A 12 -20.40 -34.22 33.65
N THR A 13 -20.98 -33.12 34.11
CA THR A 13 -21.46 -32.03 33.27
C THR A 13 -20.27 -31.51 32.44
N SER A 14 -20.16 -31.96 31.19
CA SER A 14 -19.26 -31.37 30.20
C SER A 14 -19.76 -29.97 29.85
N VAL A 15 -19.09 -28.95 30.38
CA VAL A 15 -19.20 -27.58 29.86
C VAL A 15 -18.52 -27.56 28.49
N PRO A 16 -19.12 -26.96 27.44
CA PRO A 16 -18.61 -27.04 26.08
C PRO A 16 -17.33 -26.20 25.92
N GLU A 17 -16.24 -26.82 25.49
CA GLU A 17 -14.97 -26.16 25.13
C GLU A 17 -15.09 -25.25 23.87
N GLU A 18 -16.23 -25.28 23.16
CA GLU A 18 -16.43 -24.50 21.93
C GLU A 18 -16.80 -23.01 22.15
N GLU A 19 -17.20 -22.60 23.36
CA GLU A 19 -17.59 -21.20 23.62
C GLU A 19 -16.39 -20.29 23.97
N MET A 20 -15.30 -20.86 24.52
CA MET A 20 -14.14 -20.08 24.98
C MET A 20 -13.26 -19.57 23.83
N GLU A 21 -13.04 -20.38 22.78
CA GLU A 21 -12.21 -20.00 21.63
C GLU A 21 -12.86 -18.89 20.77
N ASN A 22 -14.20 -18.85 20.75
CA ASN A 22 -14.97 -17.84 20.03
C ASN A 22 -14.97 -16.48 20.75
N GLN A 23 -14.90 -16.46 22.08
CA GLN A 23 -14.81 -15.21 22.85
C GLN A 23 -13.43 -14.53 22.71
N GLU A 24 -12.34 -15.30 22.81
CA GLU A 24 -10.98 -14.74 22.67
C GLU A 24 -10.70 -14.17 21.27
N THR A 25 -11.22 -14.82 20.22
CA THR A 25 -11.08 -14.35 18.83
C THR A 25 -11.91 -13.10 18.55
N VAL A 26 -13.11 -13.00 19.13
CA VAL A 26 -13.95 -11.79 19.06
C VAL A 26 -13.31 -10.62 19.81
N ASP A 27 -12.76 -10.85 21.01
CA ASP A 27 -12.08 -9.82 21.79
C ASP A 27 -10.82 -9.30 21.09
N THR A 28 -10.04 -10.19 20.47
CA THR A 28 -8.86 -9.81 19.68
C THR A 28 -9.25 -8.99 18.45
N ALA A 29 -10.32 -9.37 17.73
CA ALA A 29 -10.80 -8.63 16.58
C ALA A 29 -11.31 -7.22 16.95
N MET A 30 -12.01 -7.09 18.08
CA MET A 30 -12.47 -5.79 18.60
C MET A 30 -11.29 -4.89 19.01
N GLN A 31 -10.25 -5.46 19.64
CA GLN A 31 -9.03 -4.72 19.98
C GLN A 31 -8.30 -4.22 18.72
N VAL A 32 -8.19 -5.05 17.68
CA VAL A 32 -7.58 -4.67 16.40
C VAL A 32 -8.40 -3.57 15.71
N ASP A 33 -9.73 -3.68 15.67
CA ASP A 33 -10.61 -2.65 15.10
C ASP A 33 -10.48 -1.32 15.84
N PHE A 34 -10.46 -1.34 17.18
CA PHE A 34 -10.22 -0.15 17.99
C PHE A 34 -8.85 0.48 17.69
N LEU A 35 -7.79 -0.33 17.63
CA LEU A 35 -6.43 0.13 17.32
C LEU A 35 -6.36 0.75 15.92
N VAL A 36 -6.93 0.10 14.91
CA VAL A 36 -6.97 0.62 13.54
C VAL A 36 -7.71 1.97 13.48
N LYS A 37 -8.86 2.09 14.16
CA LYS A 37 -9.60 3.36 14.22
C LYS A 37 -8.81 4.45 14.94
N SER A 38 -8.14 4.12 16.05
CA SER A 38 -7.28 5.04 16.80
C SER A 38 -6.13 5.55 15.93
N LEU A 39 -5.44 4.66 15.22
CA LEU A 39 -4.33 5.02 14.33
C LEU A 39 -4.80 5.87 13.14
N ILE A 40 -5.99 5.60 12.58
CA ILE A 40 -6.57 6.45 11.53
C ILE A 40 -6.84 7.87 12.05
N ALA A 41 -7.39 7.98 13.26
CA ALA A 41 -7.67 9.28 13.87
C ALA A 41 -6.37 10.06 14.15
N GLU A 42 -5.38 9.40 14.76
CA GLU A 42 -4.06 9.98 15.04
C GLU A 42 -3.35 10.41 13.74
N GLN A 43 -3.37 9.56 12.71
CA GLN A 43 -2.85 9.90 11.39
C GLN A 43 -3.53 11.15 10.82
N GLY A 44 -4.86 11.26 10.99
CA GLY A 44 -5.63 12.44 10.60
C GLY A 44 -5.12 13.72 11.28
N THR A 45 -5.01 13.69 12.61
CA THR A 45 -4.49 14.82 13.41
C THR A 45 -3.07 15.21 13.00
N LEU A 46 -2.15 14.25 12.89
CA LEU A 46 -0.77 14.50 12.46
C LEU A 46 -0.71 15.08 11.04
N THR A 47 -1.60 14.64 10.15
CA THR A 47 -1.68 15.17 8.77
C THR A 47 -2.13 16.64 8.75
N GLU A 48 -3.09 17.02 9.60
CA GLU A 48 -3.55 18.40 9.72
C GLU A 48 -2.48 19.31 10.32
N GLN A 49 -1.85 18.89 11.42
CA GLN A 49 -0.74 19.61 12.05
C GLN A 49 0.42 19.82 11.06
N LEU A 50 0.80 18.78 10.31
CA LEU A 50 1.83 18.89 9.29
C LEU A 50 1.47 19.92 8.20
N LYS A 51 0.20 19.99 7.80
CA LYS A 51 -0.28 20.97 6.82
C LYS A 51 -0.12 22.39 7.35
N GLU A 52 -0.52 22.64 8.59
CA GLU A 52 -0.39 23.94 9.23
C GLU A 52 1.08 24.37 9.38
N GLN A 53 1.93 23.48 9.89
CA GLN A 53 3.36 23.77 10.05
C GLN A 53 4.05 24.05 8.71
N ARG A 54 3.67 23.34 7.64
CA ARG A 54 4.16 23.63 6.28
C ARG A 54 3.70 25.00 5.77
N ALA A 55 2.47 25.41 6.09
CA ALA A 55 1.97 26.73 5.71
C ALA A 55 2.75 27.83 6.44
N MET A 56 2.89 27.72 7.77
CA MET A 56 3.67 28.67 8.58
C MET A 56 5.12 28.78 8.10
N LEU A 57 5.77 27.64 7.83
CA LEU A 57 7.14 27.62 7.29
C LEU A 57 7.23 28.32 5.94
N LYS A 58 6.27 28.05 5.04
CA LYS A 58 6.22 28.69 3.73
C LYS A 58 6.06 30.20 3.86
N ASP A 59 5.15 30.66 4.73
CA ASP A 59 4.92 32.09 4.95
C ASP A 59 6.16 32.78 5.53
N ALA A 60 6.84 32.13 6.47
CA ALA A 60 8.10 32.62 7.04
C ALA A 60 9.20 32.77 5.96
N LEU A 61 9.38 31.77 5.09
CA LEU A 61 10.33 31.85 3.99
C LEU A 61 9.95 32.97 3.00
N GLN A 62 8.68 33.03 2.61
CA GLN A 62 8.18 34.05 1.69
C GLN A 62 8.27 35.47 2.22
N SER A 63 8.31 35.68 3.54
CA SER A 63 8.51 37.00 4.14
C SER A 63 9.93 37.54 4.00
N SER A 64 10.92 36.69 3.72
CA SER A 64 12.33 37.11 3.58
C SER A 64 12.63 37.62 2.16
N GLY A 65 13.24 38.80 2.08
CA GLY A 65 13.59 39.42 0.79
C GLY A 65 14.55 38.56 -0.05
N GLU A 66 15.55 37.95 0.58
CA GLU A 66 16.51 37.07 -0.10
C GLU A 66 15.84 35.86 -0.75
N TYR A 67 14.85 35.25 -0.07
CA TYR A 67 14.08 34.13 -0.62
C TYR A 67 13.19 34.58 -1.78
N GLN A 68 12.56 35.74 -1.69
CA GLN A 68 11.74 36.30 -2.77
C GLN A 68 12.58 36.56 -4.05
N ASP A 69 13.75 37.16 -3.89
CA ASP A 69 14.67 37.46 -5.00
C ASP A 69 15.15 36.17 -5.70
N VAL A 70 15.44 35.12 -4.91
CA VAL A 70 15.82 33.81 -5.46
C VAL A 70 14.63 33.13 -6.13
N GLU A 71 13.42 33.21 -5.56
CA GLU A 71 12.22 32.66 -6.17
C GLU A 71 11.89 33.32 -7.51
N GLU A 72 12.07 34.65 -7.63
CA GLU A 72 11.87 35.36 -8.89
C GLU A 72 12.84 34.89 -9.97
N LYS A 73 14.13 34.76 -9.62
CA LYS A 73 15.15 34.19 -10.53
C LYS A 73 14.81 32.76 -10.95
N ILE A 74 14.39 31.91 -10.01
CA ILE A 74 13.97 30.53 -10.31
C ILE A 74 12.75 30.53 -11.23
N ARG A 75 11.78 31.42 -11.00
CA ARG A 75 10.57 31.54 -11.82
C ARG A 75 10.92 31.90 -13.25
N ASP A 76 11.82 32.84 -13.46
CA ASP A 76 12.22 33.27 -14.80
C ASP A 76 13.07 32.21 -15.51
N LEU A 77 14.01 31.57 -14.82
CA LEU A 77 14.74 30.42 -15.36
C LEU A 77 13.80 29.26 -15.70
N SER A 78 12.77 29.03 -14.89
CA SER A 78 11.75 27.99 -15.14
C SER A 78 10.92 28.30 -16.38
N LYS A 79 10.55 29.56 -16.62
CA LYS A 79 9.88 29.98 -17.86
C LYS A 79 10.78 29.73 -19.07
N GLN A 80 12.05 30.13 -19.01
CA GLN A 80 13.02 29.91 -20.09
C GLN A 80 13.22 28.42 -20.36
N LYS A 81 13.43 27.62 -19.31
CA LYS A 81 13.53 26.15 -19.39
C LYS A 81 12.28 25.54 -20.04
N LYS A 82 11.09 26.01 -19.68
CA LYS A 82 9.83 25.54 -20.28
C LYS A 82 9.75 25.85 -21.77
N GLN A 83 10.11 27.07 -22.18
CA GLN A 83 10.14 27.45 -23.60
C GLN A 83 11.14 26.62 -24.40
N ILE A 84 12.36 26.42 -23.88
CA ILE A 84 13.37 25.57 -24.52
C ILE A 84 12.87 24.13 -24.62
N ARG A 85 12.31 23.58 -23.54
CA ARG A 85 11.73 22.23 -23.54
C ARG A 85 10.63 22.10 -24.59
N GLN A 86 9.73 23.07 -24.69
CA GLN A 86 8.67 23.05 -25.69
C GLN A 86 9.21 23.04 -27.12
N LYS A 87 10.24 23.86 -27.41
CA LYS A 87 10.92 23.84 -28.70
C LYS A 87 11.60 22.50 -28.99
N LEU A 88 12.28 21.92 -28.00
CA LEU A 88 12.91 20.60 -28.15
C LEU A 88 11.87 19.49 -28.36
N MET A 89 10.75 19.53 -27.65
CA MET A 89 9.66 18.55 -27.80
C MET A 89 8.98 18.63 -29.17
N SER A 90 9.02 19.79 -29.83
CA SER A 90 8.55 19.91 -31.23
C SER A 90 9.53 19.36 -32.27
N THR A 91 10.75 18.99 -31.88
CA THR A 91 11.67 18.32 -32.80
C THR A 91 11.25 16.87 -33.01
N GLU A 92 11.35 16.41 -34.26
CA GLU A 92 10.86 15.09 -34.65
C GLU A 92 11.51 13.95 -33.85
N ALA A 93 12.83 14.01 -33.61
CA ALA A 93 13.55 13.01 -32.83
C ALA A 93 13.04 12.90 -31.38
N VAL A 94 12.72 14.03 -30.74
CA VAL A 94 12.22 14.03 -29.36
C VAL A 94 10.76 13.58 -29.30
N ARG A 95 9.95 13.95 -30.30
CA ARG A 95 8.55 13.48 -30.41
C ARG A 95 8.50 11.95 -30.55
N GLN A 96 9.30 11.39 -31.45
CA GLN A 96 9.41 9.94 -31.65
C GLN A 96 9.84 9.22 -30.37
N ALA A 97 10.89 9.73 -29.71
CA ALA A 97 11.35 9.18 -28.44
C ALA A 97 10.26 9.24 -27.34
N GLN A 98 9.47 10.32 -27.30
CA GLN A 98 8.37 10.44 -26.34
C GLN A 98 7.24 9.44 -26.62
N GLU A 99 6.91 9.20 -27.88
CA GLU A 99 5.92 8.19 -28.29
C GLU A 99 6.39 6.78 -27.92
N GLU A 100 7.66 6.46 -28.17
CA GLU A 100 8.25 5.18 -27.80
C GLU A 100 8.25 4.98 -26.28
N VAL A 101 8.67 5.98 -25.51
CA VAL A 101 8.62 5.94 -24.03
C VAL A 101 7.19 5.70 -23.55
N THR A 102 6.21 6.37 -24.13
CA THR A 102 4.80 6.23 -23.74
C THR A 102 4.30 4.81 -24.06
N SER A 103 4.63 4.29 -25.24
CA SER A 103 4.28 2.93 -25.66
C SER A 103 4.90 1.85 -24.76
N ILE A 104 6.18 2.01 -24.39
CA ILE A 104 6.86 1.09 -23.46
C ILE A 104 6.19 1.14 -22.07
N GLN A 105 5.84 2.33 -21.58
CA GLN A 105 5.16 2.47 -20.29
C GLN A 105 3.79 1.80 -20.27
N GLU A 106 3.01 1.92 -21.35
CA GLU A 106 1.72 1.25 -21.49
C GLU A 106 1.88 -0.27 -21.57
N SER A 107 2.92 -0.74 -22.26
CA SER A 107 3.26 -2.16 -22.34
C SER A 107 3.63 -2.74 -20.97
N ILE A 108 4.48 -2.04 -20.21
CA ILE A 108 4.85 -2.42 -18.83
C ILE A 108 3.59 -2.51 -17.95
N LYS A 109 2.73 -1.48 -17.94
CA LYS A 109 1.48 -1.49 -17.16
C LYS A 109 0.57 -2.67 -17.51
N THR A 110 0.53 -3.04 -18.79
CA THR A 110 -0.28 -4.17 -19.26
C THR A 110 0.31 -5.50 -18.79
N ILE A 111 1.63 -5.65 -18.87
CA ILE A 111 2.36 -6.83 -18.38
C ILE A 111 2.20 -6.96 -16.86
N ASP A 112 2.40 -5.89 -16.10
CA ASP A 112 2.29 -5.90 -14.63
C ASP A 112 0.90 -6.29 -14.16
N LYS A 113 -0.16 -5.82 -14.85
CA LYS A 113 -1.54 -6.22 -14.56
C LYS A 113 -1.75 -7.73 -14.80
N LYS A 114 -1.30 -8.24 -15.95
CA LYS A 114 -1.38 -9.68 -16.27
C LYS A 114 -0.59 -10.51 -15.26
N LEU A 115 0.64 -10.07 -14.95
CA LEU A 115 1.52 -10.72 -13.99
C LEU A 115 0.86 -10.76 -12.62
N SER A 116 0.30 -9.66 -12.13
CA SER A 116 -0.42 -9.61 -10.84
C SER A 116 -1.56 -10.62 -10.79
N SER A 117 -2.36 -10.71 -11.86
CA SER A 117 -3.44 -11.71 -11.95
C SER A 117 -2.91 -13.15 -11.95
N TYR A 118 -1.83 -13.43 -12.67
CA TYR A 118 -1.23 -14.77 -12.68
C TYR A 118 -0.55 -15.12 -11.36
N LEU A 119 0.09 -14.16 -10.69
CA LEU A 119 0.68 -14.38 -9.36
C LEU A 119 -0.39 -14.65 -8.31
N GLN A 120 -1.54 -13.98 -8.40
CA GLN A 120 -2.69 -14.28 -7.55
C GLN A 120 -3.19 -15.71 -7.80
N GLN A 121 -3.42 -16.09 -9.06
CA GLN A 121 -3.85 -17.44 -9.42
C GLN A 121 -2.82 -18.51 -8.98
N TYR A 122 -1.53 -18.21 -9.10
CA TYR A 122 -0.45 -19.08 -8.64
C TYR A 122 -0.54 -19.32 -7.13
N LEU A 123 -0.74 -18.26 -6.35
CA LEU A 123 -0.91 -18.36 -4.90
C LEU A 123 -2.15 -19.19 -4.53
N GLU A 124 -3.28 -18.96 -5.23
CA GLU A 124 -4.53 -19.71 -5.01
C GLU A 124 -4.40 -21.20 -5.37
N THR A 125 -3.63 -21.53 -6.40
CA THR A 125 -3.49 -22.91 -6.90
C THR A 125 -2.45 -23.70 -6.12
N TYR A 126 -1.26 -23.13 -5.96
CA TYR A 126 -0.08 -23.83 -5.42
C TYR A 126 0.16 -23.54 -3.94
N HIS A 127 -0.54 -22.56 -3.36
CA HIS A 127 -0.35 -22.14 -1.96
C HIS A 127 1.09 -21.76 -1.62
N SER A 128 1.90 -21.45 -2.64
CA SER A 128 3.31 -21.07 -2.53
C SER A 128 3.46 -19.59 -2.84
N ARG A 129 4.31 -18.92 -2.06
CA ARG A 129 4.71 -17.53 -2.28
C ARG A 129 6.06 -17.42 -2.95
N THR A 130 6.69 -18.52 -3.35
CA THR A 130 8.02 -18.51 -3.95
C THR A 130 7.97 -19.03 -5.37
N ILE A 131 8.60 -18.31 -6.30
CA ILE A 131 8.72 -18.66 -7.71
C ILE A 131 10.18 -18.58 -8.12
N GLU A 132 10.66 -19.57 -8.88
CA GLU A 132 11.94 -19.49 -9.57
C GLU A 132 11.75 -18.79 -10.92
N ASP A 133 12.56 -17.76 -11.19
CA ASP A 133 12.53 -17.08 -12.49
C ASP A 133 13.35 -17.82 -13.55
N GLN A 134 13.31 -17.31 -14.79
CA GLN A 134 14.03 -17.92 -15.92
C GLN A 134 15.56 -17.92 -15.75
N ASP A 135 16.09 -17.09 -14.86
CA ASP A 135 17.52 -17.03 -14.54
C ASP A 135 17.88 -17.98 -13.37
N GLY A 136 16.93 -18.77 -12.88
CA GLY A 136 17.11 -19.67 -11.74
C GLY A 136 17.12 -18.95 -10.39
N LYS A 137 16.65 -17.70 -10.32
CA LYS A 137 16.59 -16.93 -9.07
C LYS A 137 15.23 -17.11 -8.42
N LEU A 138 15.24 -17.47 -7.14
CA LEU A 138 14.03 -17.50 -6.33
C LEU A 138 13.57 -16.09 -5.99
N ARG A 139 12.26 -15.85 -6.17
CA ARG A 139 11.56 -14.61 -5.88
C ARG A 139 10.36 -14.89 -5.00
N GLU A 140 9.99 -13.91 -4.19
CA GLU A 140 8.83 -13.97 -3.31
C GLU A 140 7.67 -13.11 -3.82
N ILE A 141 6.44 -13.63 -3.71
CA ILE A 141 5.18 -12.95 -3.99
C ILE A 141 4.76 -12.15 -2.74
N VAL A 142 4.87 -10.82 -2.82
CA VAL A 142 4.46 -9.89 -1.76
C VAL A 142 3.05 -9.34 -2.01
N THR A 143 2.14 -9.51 -1.05
CA THR A 143 0.79 -8.91 -1.08
C THR A 143 0.77 -7.66 -0.23
N LEU A 144 0.40 -6.51 -0.81
CA LEU A 144 0.28 -5.24 -0.08
C LEU A 144 -1.18 -4.94 0.24
N TYR A 145 -1.53 -4.94 1.53
CA TYR A 145 -2.81 -4.44 2.00
C TYR A 145 -2.74 -2.92 2.18
N LYS A 146 -3.66 -2.18 1.58
CA LYS A 146 -3.75 -0.72 1.74
C LYS A 146 -5.21 -0.27 1.91
N LEU A 147 -5.45 0.64 2.84
CA LEU A 147 -6.72 1.36 2.92
C LEU A 147 -6.75 2.46 1.85
N VAL A 148 -7.82 2.50 1.06
CA VAL A 148 -8.06 3.54 0.05
C VAL A 148 -9.36 4.26 0.35
N LYS A 149 -9.37 5.58 0.21
CA LYS A 149 -10.59 6.39 0.30
C LYS A 149 -11.47 6.07 -0.91
N LYS A 150 -12.78 5.87 -0.71
CA LYS A 150 -13.78 5.75 -1.79
C LYS A 150 -14.03 7.10 -2.46
#